data_AF-A0A354X2T2-F1
#
_entry.id   AF-A0A354X2T2-F1
#
_cell.length_a   1.000
_cell.length_b   1.000
_cell.length_c   1.000
_cell.angle_alpha   90.00
_cell.angle_beta   90.00
_cell.angle_gamma   90.00
#
_symmetry.space_group_name_H-M   'P 1'
#
loop_
_entity.id
_entity.type
_entity.pdbx_description
1 polymer ?
#
loop_
_entity_poly.entity_id
_entity_poly.type
_entity_poly.pdbx_seq_one_letter_code
_entity_poly.pdbx_strand_id
1 'polypeptide(L)' 'GTVLCRLIPIEQRNRSAAQIVDAIRGKVEAIPQIDKVSVKGGSAVATAMGGNKDPIEIIVSG' A
#
# COMPACT_ATOMS: atom_id res chain seq x y z
N GLY A 1 -4.23 -6.94 15.40
CA GLY A 1 -5.62 -7.12 14.90
C GLY A 1 -5.59 -7.38 13.42
N THR A 2 -6.58 -8.07 12.88
CA THR A 2 -6.67 -8.40 11.44
C THR A 2 -7.78 -7.58 10.80
N VAL A 3 -7.49 -6.93 9.68
CA VAL A 3 -8.51 -6.22 8.88
C VAL A 3 -8.76 -7.01 7.60
N LEU A 4 -10.00 -7.45 7.40
CA LEU A 4 -10.41 -8.12 6.17
C LEU A 4 -11.03 -7.09 5.22
N CYS A 5 -10.51 -7.00 3.99
CA CYS A 5 -10.98 -6.05 2.98
C CYS A 5 -11.43 -6.81 1.74
N ARG A 6 -12.56 -6.40 1.11
CA ARG A 6 -12.89 -6.85 -0.25
C ARG A 6 -12.14 -5.96 -1.25
N LEU A 7 -11.26 -6.57 -2.04
CA LEU A 7 -10.50 -5.88 -3.08
C LEU A 7 -11.23 -5.97 -4.42
N ILE A 8 -11.04 -4.96 -5.27
CA ILE A 8 -11.43 -5.02 -6.68
C ILE A 8 -10.24 -5.47 -7.55
N PRO A 9 -10.50 -6.13 -8.69
CA PRO A 9 -9.46 -6.46 -9.65
C PRO A 9 -8.67 -5.23 -10.12
N ILE A 10 -7.42 -5.41 -10.52
CA ILE A 10 -6.49 -4.31 -10.85
C ILE A 10 -7.02 -3.50 -12.04
N GLU A 11 -7.50 -4.20 -13.06
CA GLU A 11 -8.10 -3.65 -14.28
C GLU A 11 -9.38 -2.84 -14.02
N GLN A 12 -9.98 -2.98 -12.84
CA GLN A 12 -11.15 -2.20 -12.41
C GLN A 12 -10.76 -1.01 -11.51
N ARG A 13 -9.47 -0.79 -11.25
CA ARG A 13 -9.02 0.32 -10.40
C ARG A 13 -8.99 1.62 -11.20
N ASN A 14 -9.65 2.64 -10.65
CA ASN A 14 -9.60 4.02 -11.17
C ASN A 14 -8.36 4.80 -10.70
N ARG A 15 -7.49 4.19 -9.89
CA ARG A 15 -6.31 4.82 -9.31
C ARG A 15 -5.10 3.89 -9.45
N SER A 16 -3.98 4.45 -9.87
CA SER A 16 -2.69 3.78 -9.87
C SER A 16 -2.20 3.51 -8.44
N ALA A 17 -1.23 2.60 -8.31
CA ALA A 17 -0.59 2.32 -7.03
C ALA A 17 -0.01 3.57 -6.37
N ALA A 18 0.62 4.45 -7.16
CA ALA A 18 1.17 5.72 -6.68
C ALA A 18 0.08 6.66 -6.13
N GLN A 19 -1.03 6.83 -6.86
CA GLN A 19 -2.15 7.66 -6.41
C GLN A 19 -2.79 7.13 -5.11
N ILE A 20 -2.83 5.80 -4.93
CA ILE A 20 -3.35 5.21 -3.70
C ILE A 20 -2.39 5.47 -2.53
N VAL A 21 -1.08 5.34 -2.74
CA VAL A 21 -0.05 5.62 -1.75
C VAL A 21 -0.10 7.07 -1.28
N ASP A 22 -0.18 8.02 -2.21
CA ASP A 22 -0.25 9.43 -1.88
C ASP A 22 -1.52 9.76 -1.08
N ALA A 23 -2.66 9.15 -1.44
CA ALA A 23 -3.93 9.36 -0.75
C ALA A 23 -3.96 8.83 0.70
N ILE A 24 -3.15 7.81 1.01
CA ILE A 24 -3.15 7.20 2.35
C ILE A 24 -1.98 7.66 3.22
N ARG A 25 -0.86 8.11 2.63
CA ARG A 25 0.37 8.49 3.35
C ARG A 25 0.09 9.42 4.53
N GLY A 26 -0.55 10.56 4.28
CA GLY A 26 -0.84 11.53 5.33
C GLY A 26 -1.76 11.00 6.43
N LYS A 27 -2.63 10.03 6.12
CA LYS A 27 -3.50 9.40 7.12
C LYS A 27 -2.72 8.44 8.03
N VAL A 28 -1.75 7.71 7.48
CA VAL A 28 -0.93 6.76 8.24
C VAL A 28 0.11 7.51 9.08
N GLU A 29 0.76 8.53 8.51
CA GLU A 29 1.73 9.38 9.23
C GLU A 29 1.11 10.18 10.38
N ALA A 30 -0.20 10.47 10.33
CA ALA A 30 -0.91 11.16 11.40
C ALA A 30 -1.28 10.25 12.60
N ILE A 31 -1.02 8.94 12.55
CA ILE A 31 -1.37 8.03 13.64
C ILE A 31 -0.32 8.17 14.76
N PRO A 32 -0.70 8.67 15.95
CA PRO A 32 0.26 9.05 16.99
C PRO A 32 1.00 7.86 17.63
N GLN A 33 0.55 6.63 17.40
CA GLN A 33 1.14 5.41 17.94
C GLN A 33 2.14 4.73 16.99
N ILE A 34 2.41 5.32 15.83
CA ILE A 34 3.34 4.74 14.85
C ILE A 34 4.64 5.53 14.85
N ASP A 35 5.73 4.87 15.23
CA ASP A 35 7.06 5.47 15.23
C ASP A 35 7.71 5.51 13.84
N LYS A 36 7.44 4.50 12.98
CA LYS A 36 7.99 4.42 11.62
C LYS A 36 6.98 3.90 10.61
N VAL A 37 6.66 4.75 9.63
CA VAL A 37 5.77 4.42 8.52
C VAL A 37 6.56 4.32 7.22
N SER A 38 6.33 3.25 6.43
CA SER A 38 6.82 3.13 5.05
C SER A 38 5.68 2.73 4.11
N VAL A 39 5.11 3.71 3.40
CA VAL A 39 4.08 3.47 2.37
C VAL A 39 4.74 3.41 0.98
N LYS A 40 4.59 2.29 0.26
CA LYS A 40 5.18 2.07 -1.07
C LYS A 40 4.12 1.65 -2.10
N GLY A 41 4.24 2.21 -3.30
CA GLY A 41 3.45 1.79 -4.46
C GLY A 41 4.24 0.76 -5.24
N GLY A 42 3.69 -0.44 -5.41
CA GLY A 42 4.47 -1.60 -5.86
C GLY A 42 4.88 -2.47 -4.66
N SER A 43 4.94 -3.79 -4.87
CA SER A 43 5.48 -4.70 -3.87
C SER A 43 6.93 -5.06 -4.19
N ALA A 44 7.80 -5.02 -3.19
CA ALA A 44 9.20 -5.44 -3.35
C ALA A 44 9.29 -6.94 -3.65
N VAL A 45 8.44 -7.73 -3.01
CA VAL A 45 8.30 -9.18 -3.24
C VAL A 45 7.73 -9.46 -4.63
N ALA A 46 6.69 -8.75 -5.06
CA ALA A 46 6.12 -8.93 -6.40
C ALA A 46 7.09 -8.48 -7.52
N THR A 47 7.94 -7.49 -7.23
CA THR A 47 9.00 -7.04 -8.15
C THR A 47 10.09 -8.11 -8.27
N ALA A 48 10.48 -8.76 -7.16
CA ALA A 48 11.47 -9.83 -7.14
C ALA A 48 10.98 -11.13 -7.82
N MET A 49 9.68 -11.44 -7.77
CA MET A 49 9.10 -12.65 -8.36
C MET A 49 8.69 -12.53 -9.84
N GLY A 50 9.32 -11.62 -10.60
CA GLY A 50 9.14 -11.58 -12.06
C GLY A 50 8.09 -10.59 -12.58
N GLY A 51 7.72 -9.60 -11.77
CA GLY A 51 7.18 -8.35 -12.29
C GLY A 51 5.67 -8.31 -12.40
N ASN A 52 5.03 -7.89 -11.31
CA ASN A 52 3.80 -7.12 -11.41
C ASN A 52 3.93 -5.83 -10.59
N LYS A 53 3.82 -4.67 -11.25
CA LYS A 53 4.01 -3.33 -10.67
C LYS A 53 2.75 -2.80 -9.97
N ASP A 54 1.64 -3.54 -10.07
CA ASP A 54 0.32 -3.09 -9.65
C ASP A 54 -0.10 -3.40 -8.19
N PRO A 55 0.56 -4.28 -7.40
CA PRO A 55 0.20 -4.44 -5.99
C PRO A 55 0.68 -3.24 -5.17
N ILE A 56 -0.11 -2.83 -4.18
CA ILE A 56 0.25 -1.77 -3.24
C ILE A 56 0.68 -2.42 -1.95
N GLU A 57 1.86 -2.07 -1.46
CA GLU A 57 2.43 -2.62 -0.24
C GLU A 57 2.62 -1.52 0.80
N ILE A 58 1.96 -1.66 1.94
CA ILE A 58 2.01 -0.69 3.03
C ILE A 58 2.65 -1.40 4.22
N ILE A 59 3.84 -0.93 4.61
CA ILE A 59 4.56 -1.47 5.77
C ILE A 59 4.45 -0.44 6.88
N VAL A 60 3.82 -0.85 7.98
CA VAL A 60 3.67 -0.06 9.19
C VAL A 60 4.41 -0.78 10.31
N SER A 61 5.29 -0.08 11.02
CA SER A 61 6.02 -0.60 12.17
C SER A 61 5.97 0.39 13.34
N GLY A 62 5.69 -0.13 14.53
CA GLY A 62 5.73 0.58 15.80
C GLY A 62 6.27 -0.37 16.86
#